data_AF-A0A432WKP9-F1
#
_entry.id   AF-A0A432WKP9-F1
#
_cell.length_a   1.000
_cell.length_b   1.000
_cell.length_c   1.000
_cell.angle_alpha   90.00
_cell.angle_beta   90.00
_cell.angle_gamma   90.00
#
_symmetry.space_group_name_H-M   'P 1'
#
loop_
_entity.id
_entity.type
_entity.pdbx_description
1 polymer ?
#
loop_
_entity_poly.entity_id
_entity_poly.type
_entity_poly.pdbx_seq_one_letter_code
_entity_poly.pdbx_strand_id
1 'polypeptide(L)'
;MMKKILPLLLIGLAVVLFAIMSWFGSSDSSVSQFRPPIGLEIEYTENDRMQKRVADDILYRMQTHHEYRLATAQTGTPVANVAITIERVGDDAIRIVADVNGQPIVVEGPAEVALSLSAKMFSLVNNAFSELVIAG
;
A
#
# COMPACT_ATOMS: atom_id res chain seq x y z
N MET A 1 55.96 18.80 33.67
CA MET A 1 55.46 17.48 33.21
C MET A 1 53.93 17.41 33.10
N MET A 2 53.14 18.13 33.91
CA MET A 2 51.66 18.14 33.85
C MET A 2 51.03 18.58 32.51
N LYS A 3 51.67 19.49 31.75
CA LYS A 3 51.14 19.98 30.46
C LYS A 3 51.08 18.91 29.35
N LYS A 4 51.82 17.79 29.47
CA LYS A 4 51.83 16.70 28.48
C LYS A 4 50.77 15.62 28.75
N ILE A 5 50.23 15.56 29.97
CA ILE A 5 49.25 14.55 30.40
C ILE A 5 47.81 15.03 30.11
N LEU A 6 47.59 16.34 30.14
CA LEU A 6 46.30 16.98 29.84
C LEU A 6 45.70 16.58 28.47
N PRO A 7 46.46 16.60 27.34
CA PRO A 7 45.91 16.17 26.05
C PRO A 7 45.58 14.67 26.02
N LEU A 8 46.35 13.82 26.71
CA LEU A 8 46.09 12.38 26.82
C LEU A 8 44.80 12.09 27.59
N LEU A 9 44.54 12.85 28.66
CA LEU A 9 43.30 12.77 29.42
C LEU A 9 42.07 13.20 28.61
N LEU A 10 42.20 14.26 27.81
CA LEU A 10 41.13 14.75 26.94
C LEU A 10 40.77 13.74 25.84
N ILE A 11 41.77 13.09 25.23
CA ILE A 11 41.54 12.05 24.23
C ILE A 11 40.87 10.84 24.87
N GLY A 12 41.33 10.41 26.05
CA GLY A 12 40.72 9.30 26.79
C GLY A 12 39.25 9.57 27.13
N LEU A 13 38.95 10.80 27.60
CA LEU A 13 37.58 11.22 27.90
C LEU A 13 36.71 11.20 26.64
N ALA A 14 37.20 11.72 25.51
CA ALA A 14 36.45 11.75 24.26
C ALA A 14 36.13 10.35 23.74
N VAL A 15 37.09 9.41 23.80
CA VAL A 15 36.87 8.02 23.37
C VAL A 15 35.83 7.32 24.24
N VAL A 16 35.87 7.54 25.55
CA VAL A 16 34.86 6.99 26.49
C VAL A 16 33.48 7.58 26.19
N LEU A 17 33.40 8.88 25.89
CA LEU A 17 32.14 9.56 25.58
C LEU A 17 31.54 9.04 24.26
N PHE A 18 32.37 8.85 23.22
CA PHE A 18 31.95 8.21 21.97
C PHE A 18 31.50 6.76 22.16
N ALA A 19 32.18 6.00 23.03
CA ALA A 19 31.78 4.62 23.33
C ALA A 19 30.43 4.55 24.06
N ILE A 20 30.16 5.47 24.99
CA ILE A 20 28.86 5.58 25.67
C ILE A 20 27.76 6.02 24.69
N MET A 21 28.05 7.01 23.84
CA MET A 21 27.10 7.45 22.80
C MET A 21 26.81 6.35 21.76
N SER A 22 27.78 5.47 21.47
CA SER A 22 27.54 4.30 20.63
C SER A 22 26.59 3.28 21.27
N TRP A 23 26.45 3.27 22.59
CA TRP A 23 25.54 2.36 23.30
C TRP A 23 24.16 2.98 23.55
N PHE A 24 24.06 4.30 23.61
CA PHE A 24 22.79 4.99 23.38
C PHE A 24 22.46 4.92 21.89
N GLY A 25 22.13 3.70 21.46
CA GLY A 25 21.88 3.32 20.09
C GLY A 25 20.95 4.32 19.42
N SER A 26 21.15 4.47 18.11
CA SER A 26 20.12 4.97 17.22
C SER A 26 18.81 4.37 17.70
N SER A 27 17.92 5.23 18.20
CA SER A 27 16.54 4.84 18.32
C SER A 27 16.19 4.46 16.90
N ASP A 28 16.17 3.16 16.61
CA ASP A 28 15.45 2.64 15.47
C ASP A 28 14.02 2.99 15.81
N SER A 29 13.69 4.24 15.53
CA SER A 29 12.39 4.71 15.11
C SER A 29 12.08 3.85 13.91
N SER A 30 11.74 2.59 14.17
CA SER A 30 10.86 1.82 13.34
C SER A 30 9.62 2.68 13.29
N VAL A 31 9.62 3.62 12.35
CA VAL A 31 8.43 4.32 11.91
C VAL A 31 7.53 3.16 11.54
N SER A 32 6.64 2.77 12.46
CA SER A 32 5.65 1.75 12.19
C SER A 32 4.93 2.29 10.98
N GLN A 33 5.23 1.71 9.82
CA GLN A 33 4.77 2.22 8.55
C GLN A 33 3.25 2.14 8.63
N PHE A 34 2.60 3.27 8.87
CA PHE A 34 1.18 3.32 9.14
C PHE A 34 0.48 2.86 7.86
N ARG A 35 -0.15 1.69 7.91
CA ARG A 35 -0.91 1.14 6.79
C ARG A 35 -2.38 1.52 6.97
N PRO A 36 -2.88 2.55 6.27
CA PRO A 36 -4.27 2.96 6.40
C PRO A 36 -5.22 1.81 6.05
N PRO A 37 -6.32 1.62 6.82
CA PRO A 37 -7.37 0.68 6.46
C PRO A 37 -8.16 1.21 5.25
N ILE A 38 -8.39 0.37 4.23
CA ILE A 38 -9.21 0.69 3.06
C ILE A 38 -10.41 -0.25 2.95
N GLY A 39 -11.59 0.28 2.63
CA GLY A 39 -12.77 -0.51 2.32
C GLY A 39 -12.66 -1.02 0.88
N LEU A 40 -12.97 -2.31 0.66
CA LEU A 40 -13.00 -2.91 -0.66
C LEU A 40 -14.31 -3.67 -0.84
N GLU A 41 -15.04 -3.30 -1.88
CA GLU A 41 -16.24 -3.99 -2.35
C GLU A 41 -16.02 -4.36 -3.81
N ILE A 42 -16.28 -5.63 -4.17
CA ILE A 42 -16.15 -6.11 -5.54
C ILE A 42 -17.47 -6.77 -5.93
N GLU A 43 -18.12 -6.22 -6.94
CA GLU A 43 -19.35 -6.72 -7.53
C GLU A 43 -19.04 -7.40 -8.87
N TYR A 44 -19.50 -8.64 -9.01
CA TYR A 44 -19.38 -9.42 -10.23
C TYR A 44 -20.48 -10.48 -10.30
N THR A 45 -20.76 -11.01 -11.48
CA THR A 45 -21.69 -12.13 -11.67
C THR A 45 -21.01 -13.45 -11.27
N GLU A 46 -21.46 -14.09 -10.18
CA GLU A 46 -20.84 -15.31 -9.66
C GLU A 46 -20.75 -16.48 -10.67
N ASN A 47 -21.73 -16.55 -11.59
CA ASN A 47 -21.78 -17.60 -12.61
C ASN A 47 -20.82 -17.36 -13.79
N ASP A 48 -20.25 -16.15 -13.94
CA ASP A 48 -19.26 -15.84 -14.97
C ASP A 48 -17.84 -16.13 -14.46
N ARG A 49 -17.26 -17.23 -14.95
CA ARG A 49 -15.90 -17.65 -14.57
C ARG A 49 -14.84 -16.60 -14.87
N MET A 50 -15.03 -15.79 -15.91
CA MET A 50 -14.06 -14.77 -16.30
C MET A 50 -14.09 -13.61 -15.32
N GLN A 51 -15.29 -13.09 -15.00
CA GLN A 51 -15.45 -12.02 -14.02
C GLN A 51 -14.95 -12.45 -12.64
N LYS A 52 -15.27 -13.68 -12.21
CA LYS A 52 -14.77 -14.24 -10.95
C LYS A 52 -13.24 -14.30 -10.91
N ARG A 53 -12.60 -14.75 -11.99
CA ARG A 53 -11.13 -14.81 -12.07
C ARG A 53 -10.50 -13.41 -11.98
N VAL A 54 -11.12 -12.41 -12.60
CA VAL A 54 -10.68 -11.00 -12.50
C VAL A 54 -10.86 -10.50 -11.07
N ALA A 55 -12.01 -10.76 -10.44
CA ALA A 55 -12.28 -10.40 -9.05
C ALA A 55 -11.26 -11.01 -8.08
N ASP A 56 -10.98 -12.31 -8.23
CA ASP A 56 -10.01 -13.04 -7.40
C ASP A 56 -8.58 -12.47 -7.55
N ASP A 57 -8.16 -12.13 -8.78
CA ASP A 57 -6.84 -11.53 -9.02
C ASP A 57 -6.73 -10.11 -8.44
N ILE A 58 -7.76 -9.28 -8.59
CA ILE A 58 -7.80 -7.95 -7.97
C ILE A 58 -7.74 -8.10 -6.44
N LEU A 59 -8.59 -8.93 -5.86
CA LEU A 59 -8.63 -9.16 -4.42
C LEU A 59 -7.27 -9.63 -3.89
N TYR A 60 -6.63 -10.59 -4.56
CA TYR A 60 -5.30 -11.09 -4.20
C TYR A 60 -4.25 -9.98 -4.20
N ARG A 61 -4.24 -9.12 -5.23
CA ARG A 61 -3.29 -7.99 -5.31
C ARG A 61 -3.54 -6.96 -4.21
N MET A 62 -4.80 -6.63 -3.95
CA MET A 62 -5.17 -5.70 -2.88
C MET A 62 -4.79 -6.25 -1.49
N GLN A 63 -4.97 -7.56 -1.26
CA GLN A 63 -4.60 -8.22 0.00
C GLN A 63 -3.09 -8.29 0.24
N THR A 64 -2.31 -8.45 -0.82
CA THR A 64 -0.86 -8.63 -0.73
C THR A 64 -0.07 -7.32 -0.78
N HIS A 65 -0.72 -6.20 -1.10
CA HIS A 65 -0.07 -4.89 -1.14
C HIS A 65 0.36 -4.41 0.25
N HIS A 66 1.50 -3.70 0.31
CA HIS A 66 2.13 -3.34 1.59
C HIS A 66 1.85 -1.90 2.04
N GLU A 67 1.23 -1.07 1.18
CA GLU A 67 0.97 0.34 1.47
C GLU A 67 -0.28 0.55 2.32
N TYR A 68 -1.27 -0.36 2.23
CA TYR A 68 -2.51 -0.30 3.00
C TYR A 68 -2.87 -1.67 3.57
N ARG A 69 -3.94 -1.72 4.37
CA ARG A 69 -4.58 -2.96 4.83
C ARG A 69 -6.06 -2.92 4.48
N LEU A 70 -6.65 -4.06 4.15
CA LEU A 70 -8.09 -4.11 3.97
C LEU A 70 -8.78 -3.89 5.33
N ALA A 71 -9.78 -3.01 5.34
CA ALA A 71 -10.68 -2.81 6.45
C ALA A 71 -11.53 -4.08 6.59
N THR A 72 -11.36 -4.77 7.72
CA THR A 72 -12.23 -5.85 8.15
C THR A 72 -13.09 -5.31 9.28
N ALA A 73 -14.11 -6.06 9.70
CA ALA A 73 -14.95 -5.70 10.84
C ALA A 73 -14.16 -5.40 12.15
N GLN A 74 -12.87 -5.76 12.21
CA GLN A 74 -12.01 -5.63 13.38
C GLN A 74 -11.01 -4.46 13.30
N THR A 75 -10.79 -3.83 12.13
CA THR A 75 -9.65 -2.92 11.91
C THR A 75 -9.96 -1.43 11.86
N GLY A 76 -11.23 -1.04 12.06
CA GLY A 76 -11.68 0.35 12.17
C GLY A 76 -12.32 0.92 10.90
N THR A 77 -12.85 2.14 10.99
CA THR A 77 -13.46 2.86 9.86
C THR A 77 -12.43 3.04 8.73
N PRO A 78 -12.78 2.67 7.47
CA PRO A 78 -11.88 2.83 6.34
C PRO A 78 -11.57 4.31 6.08
N VAL A 79 -10.32 4.62 5.73
CA VAL A 79 -9.87 5.97 5.33
C VAL A 79 -10.34 6.28 3.91
N ALA A 80 -10.49 5.25 3.09
CA ALA A 80 -10.98 5.35 1.73
C ALA A 80 -11.74 4.07 1.37
N ASN A 81 -12.76 4.20 0.52
CA ASN A 81 -13.56 3.10 0.02
C ASN A 81 -13.32 2.92 -1.47
N VAL A 82 -13.20 1.67 -1.89
CA VAL A 82 -13.08 1.26 -3.29
C VAL A 82 -14.21 0.30 -3.61
N ALA A 83 -15.10 0.71 -4.50
CA ALA A 83 -16.14 -0.16 -5.06
C ALA A 83 -15.73 -0.54 -6.49
N ILE A 84 -15.63 -1.84 -6.79
CA ILE A 84 -15.21 -2.35 -8.10
C ILE A 84 -16.35 -3.16 -8.70
N THR A 85 -16.87 -2.73 -9.84
CA THR A 85 -17.85 -3.49 -10.62
C THR A 85 -17.18 -4.10 -11.85
N ILE A 86 -17.37 -5.40 -12.06
CA ILE A 86 -16.83 -6.13 -13.20
C ILE A 86 -17.99 -6.57 -14.08
N GLU A 87 -17.97 -6.13 -15.33
CA GLU A 87 -19.05 -6.37 -16.28
C GLU A 87 -18.50 -6.99 -17.57
N ARG A 88 -19.22 -7.96 -18.12
CA ARG A 88 -18.97 -8.41 -19.48
C ARG A 88 -19.72 -7.52 -20.45
N VAL A 89 -19.01 -6.98 -21.44
CA VAL A 89 -19.59 -6.12 -22.49
C VAL A 89 -19.66 -6.92 -23.77
N GLY A 90 -20.87 -7.39 -24.11
CA GLY A 90 -21.05 -8.34 -25.22
C GLY A 90 -20.42 -9.70 -24.91
N ASP A 91 -19.92 -10.39 -25.93
CA ASP A 91 -19.30 -11.71 -25.77
C ASP A 91 -17.77 -11.64 -25.57
N ASP A 92 -17.12 -10.63 -26.16
CA ASP A 92 -15.67 -10.60 -26.34
C ASP A 92 -14.94 -9.54 -25.50
N ALA A 93 -15.64 -8.71 -24.74
CA ALA A 93 -15.03 -7.66 -23.94
C ALA A 93 -15.41 -7.72 -22.46
N ILE A 94 -14.53 -7.19 -21.62
CA ILE A 94 -14.74 -6.99 -20.19
C ILE A 94 -14.48 -5.52 -19.85
N ARG A 95 -15.34 -4.98 -19.00
CA ARG A 95 -15.23 -3.66 -18.41
C ARG A 95 -15.09 -3.81 -16.91
N ILE A 96 -14.11 -3.13 -16.34
CA ILE A 96 -13.88 -3.03 -14.91
C ILE A 96 -14.03 -1.55 -14.56
N VAL A 97 -14.96 -1.24 -13.67
CA VAL A 97 -15.20 0.11 -13.16
C VAL A 97 -14.83 0.10 -11.69
N ALA A 98 -13.93 0.99 -11.27
CA ALA A 98 -13.64 1.22 -9.87
C ALA A 98 -14.06 2.63 -9.49
N ASP A 99 -14.72 2.79 -8.34
CA ASP A 99 -14.98 4.07 -7.71
C ASP A 99 -14.10 4.18 -6.47
N VAL A 100 -13.14 5.11 -6.49
CA VAL A 100 -12.25 5.41 -5.37
C VAL A 100 -12.68 6.74 -4.77
N ASN A 101 -13.40 6.72 -3.64
CA ASN A 101 -13.90 7.93 -2.96
C ASN A 101 -14.66 8.94 -3.88
N GLY A 102 -15.44 8.45 -4.84
CA GLY A 102 -16.18 9.27 -5.80
C GLY A 102 -15.43 9.56 -7.10
N GLN A 103 -14.20 9.06 -7.28
CA GLN A 103 -13.44 9.16 -8.52
C GLN A 103 -13.58 7.87 -9.34
N PRO A 104 -14.32 7.90 -10.47
CA PRO A 104 -14.48 6.73 -11.32
C PRO A 104 -13.23 6.48 -12.17
N ILE A 105 -12.79 5.23 -12.18
CA ILE A 105 -11.70 4.69 -12.98
C ILE A 105 -12.27 3.56 -13.83
N VAL A 106 -12.11 3.65 -15.14
CA VAL A 106 -12.65 2.65 -16.08
C VAL A 106 -11.53 2.01 -16.87
N VAL A 107 -11.53 0.68 -16.89
CA VAL A 107 -10.65 -0.12 -17.74
C VAL A 107 -11.49 -1.08 -18.55
N GLU A 108 -11.36 -1.01 -19.87
CA GLU A 108 -12.10 -1.86 -20.80
C GLU A 108 -11.14 -2.46 -21.83
N GLY A 109 -11.42 -3.69 -22.24
CA GLY A 109 -10.68 -4.35 -23.30
C GLY A 109 -11.18 -5.77 -23.59
N PRO A 110 -10.49 -6.49 -24.49
CA PRO A 110 -10.86 -7.86 -24.83
C PRO A 110 -10.83 -8.80 -23.62
N ALA A 111 -11.76 -9.74 -23.56
CA ALA A 111 -11.86 -10.74 -22.50
C ALA A 111 -10.60 -11.62 -22.40
N GLU A 112 -9.89 -11.81 -23.51
CA GLU A 112 -8.63 -12.57 -23.58
C GLU A 112 -7.52 -11.96 -22.71
N VAL A 113 -7.53 -10.64 -22.53
CA VAL A 113 -6.53 -9.90 -21.75
C VAL A 113 -7.06 -9.47 -20.38
N ALA A 114 -8.15 -10.08 -19.90
CA ALA A 114 -8.82 -9.70 -18.65
C ALA A 114 -7.88 -9.64 -17.42
N LEU A 115 -6.90 -10.54 -17.32
CA LEU A 115 -5.89 -10.52 -16.25
C LEU A 115 -4.86 -9.38 -16.38
N SER A 116 -4.62 -8.91 -17.60
CA SER A 116 -3.81 -7.70 -17.79
C SER A 116 -4.61 -6.45 -17.41
N LEU A 117 -5.94 -6.47 -17.63
CA LEU A 117 -6.82 -5.39 -17.23
C LEU A 117 -6.98 -5.31 -15.70
N SER A 118 -7.04 -6.43 -14.98
CA SER A 118 -7.02 -6.44 -13.50
C SER A 118 -5.73 -5.83 -12.95
N ALA A 119 -4.58 -6.17 -13.52
CA ALA A 119 -3.29 -5.57 -13.13
C ALA A 119 -3.25 -4.06 -13.39
N LYS A 120 -3.78 -3.61 -14.55
CA LYS A 120 -3.91 -2.19 -14.86
C LYS A 120 -4.85 -1.49 -13.89
N MET A 121 -6.00 -2.09 -13.58
CA MET A 121 -6.96 -1.53 -12.62
C MET A 121 -6.33 -1.37 -11.24
N PHE A 122 -5.66 -2.40 -10.74
CA PHE A 122 -4.93 -2.33 -9.47
C PHE A 122 -3.92 -1.17 -9.44
N SER A 123 -3.13 -1.01 -10.51
CA SER A 123 -2.18 0.11 -10.60
C SER A 123 -2.87 1.47 -10.56
N LEU A 124 -4.01 1.63 -11.25
CA LEU A 124 -4.74 2.90 -11.28
C LEU A 124 -5.37 3.23 -9.92
N VAL A 125 -5.95 2.24 -9.25
CA VAL A 125 -6.49 2.39 -7.89
C VAL A 125 -5.40 2.81 -6.91
N ASN A 126 -4.21 2.20 -6.97
CA ASN A 126 -3.09 2.58 -6.10
C ASN A 126 -2.54 3.99 -6.39
N ASN A 127 -2.53 4.41 -7.66
CA ASN A 127 -2.16 5.78 -8.01
C ASN A 127 -3.16 6.79 -7.42
N ALA A 128 -4.45 6.51 -7.50
CA ALA A 128 -5.50 7.34 -6.90
C ALA A 128 -5.37 7.41 -5.37
N PHE A 129 -5.03 6.31 -4.70
CA PHE A 129 -4.73 6.32 -3.27
C PHE A 129 -3.51 7.17 -2.92
N SER A 130 -2.45 7.09 -3.71
CA SER A 130 -1.23 7.88 -3.48
C SER A 130 -1.55 9.38 -3.53
N GLU A 131 -2.39 9.80 -4.48
CA GLU A 131 -2.84 11.19 -4.58
C GLU A 131 -3.70 11.62 -3.38
N LEU A 132 -4.59 10.74 -2.89
CA LEU A 132 -5.44 11.00 -1.72
C LEU A 132 -4.63 11.15 -0.41
N VAL A 133 -3.58 10.34 -0.22
CA VAL A 133 -2.73 10.40 0.98
C VAL A 133 -1.83 11.64 0.99
N ILE A 134 -1.46 12.19 -0.16
CA ILE A 134 -0.64 13.41 -0.27
C ILE A 134 -1.48 14.67 -0.05
N ALA A 135 -2.79 14.61 -0.29
CA ALA A 135 -3.70 15.76 -0.18
C ALA A 135 -4.34 15.96 1.21
N GLY A 136 -4.18 15.00 2.14
CA GLY A 136 -4.70 15.04 3.51
C GLY A 136 -3.62 15.34 4.55
#